data_AF-A0A9N9U3Y8-F1
#
_entry.id   AF-A0A9N9U3Y8-F1
#
_cell.length_a   1.000
_cell.length_b   1.000
_cell.length_c   1.000
_cell.angle_alpha   90.00
_cell.angle_beta   90.00
_cell.angle_gamma   90.00
#
_symmetry.space_group_name_H-M   'P 1'
#
loop_
_entity.id
_entity.type
_entity.pdbx_description
1 polymer ?
#
loop_
_entity_poly.entity_id
_entity_poly.type
_entity_poly.pdbx_seq_one_letter_code
_entity_poly.pdbx_strand_id
1 'polypeptide(L)'
;RRVMISQGPLKPYRGGNAVEGSFRLQVPRSKLQTAVDSIGSLLISLLDTRGTSTFGTLHFLEFCPKRMSQSACLRDCVALYCHAWIQCHHYRQPVSKVLEGKTYGDAIRSLRKTMNGDKLYTPETLGAMVLLERFMYPCRLSKPKELVRHQLGIRHVMKQIGPPNPDDDLHSWLVRGSVNTMYYVAKYDSSEDSTELEGDTPTNEATGTSPYWGDGSHWEIKEEEDDRDYDDELATYDDEDDDDGAIDDVKQQDALINRGRGLVLHIAIRHTKNWLPKISELRQNPSNAEWQKAALTQTIEKLEMALGNVLNKVWNSCLASGSIIESLDPSFFLGRRVDFVSSKLAEDLLSMLLYHAMTVRMLGVLGDIHGNADESLLSKYKCICHRCWLCFPYLCTVDAVFQASMFNKLLVTLEPATLEELGHFLALDMDWVSCGVKDPKDVKSFFFWVHGMVTFFTGQSNCPTGY
;
A
#
# COMPACT_ATOMS: atom_id res chain seq x y z
N ARG A 1 44.35 11.40 -5.80
CA ARG A 1 44.81 12.78 -6.11
C ARG A 1 43.74 13.74 -5.63
N ARG A 2 44.09 14.76 -4.85
CA ARG A 2 43.15 15.82 -4.46
C ARG A 2 43.19 16.88 -5.55
N VAL A 3 42.04 17.24 -6.12
CA VAL A 3 41.94 18.36 -7.05
C VAL A 3 41.23 19.46 -6.28
N MET A 4 41.97 20.52 -5.92
CA MET A 4 41.34 21.77 -5.50
C MET A 4 41.01 22.54 -6.76
N ILE A 5 39.73 22.86 -6.94
CA ILE A 5 39.31 23.83 -7.94
C ILE A 5 39.08 25.13 -7.17
N SER A 6 40.03 26.06 -7.29
CA SER A 6 39.79 27.45 -6.96
C SER A 6 38.96 28.02 -8.09
N GLN A 7 37.71 28.38 -7.80
CA GLN A 7 37.00 29.32 -8.64
C GLN A 7 37.27 30.71 -8.07
N GLY A 8 37.47 31.68 -8.96
CA GLY A 8 37.71 33.08 -8.60
C GLY A 8 36.57 33.67 -7.76
N PRO A 9 36.61 34.99 -7.49
CA PRO A 9 35.75 35.62 -6.49
C PRO A 9 34.27 35.27 -6.69
N LEU A 10 33.65 34.71 -5.65
CA LEU A 10 32.25 34.32 -5.67
C LEU A 10 31.38 35.57 -5.77
N LYS A 11 30.30 35.51 -6.56
CA LYS A 11 29.27 36.55 -6.49
C LYS A 11 28.55 36.45 -5.14
N PRO A 12 28.46 37.54 -4.37
CA PRO A 12 27.80 37.53 -3.07
C PRO A 12 26.32 37.18 -3.22
N TYR A 13 25.85 36.20 -2.45
CA TYR A 13 24.44 35.82 -2.35
C TYR A 13 23.84 36.45 -1.09
N ARG A 14 22.70 37.16 -1.21
CA ARG A 14 21.98 37.85 -0.13
C ARG A 14 22.84 38.76 0.77
N GLY A 15 23.77 39.53 0.18
CA GLY A 15 24.57 40.52 0.93
C GLY A 15 25.67 39.92 1.81
N GLY A 16 26.04 38.66 1.61
CA GLY A 16 27.19 38.05 2.30
C GLY A 16 28.53 38.51 1.73
N ASN A 17 29.52 38.77 2.60
CA ASN A 17 30.87 39.24 2.23
C ASN A 17 31.84 38.11 1.85
N ALA A 18 31.35 37.03 1.23
CA ALA A 18 32.20 35.89 0.87
C ALA A 18 33.09 36.26 -0.33
N VAL A 19 34.40 36.39 -0.11
CA VAL A 19 35.38 36.82 -1.12
C VAL A 19 35.92 35.64 -1.92
N GLU A 20 35.96 34.43 -1.35
CA GLU A 20 36.55 33.25 -1.99
C GLU A 20 35.82 31.96 -1.59
N GLY A 21 35.60 31.07 -2.56
CA GLY A 21 34.94 29.78 -2.38
C GLY A 21 35.84 28.62 -2.76
N SER A 22 36.31 27.86 -1.77
CA SER A 22 37.04 26.61 -2.02
C SER A 22 36.07 25.42 -2.02
N PHE A 23 35.80 24.85 -3.19
CA PHE A 23 35.08 23.59 -3.30
C PHE A 23 36.06 22.41 -3.24
N ARG A 24 35.92 21.58 -2.22
CA ARG A 24 36.60 20.28 -2.19
C ARG A 24 35.80 19.29 -3.02
N LEU A 25 36.14 19.18 -4.29
CA LEU A 25 35.74 18.02 -5.11
C LEU A 25 36.43 16.79 -4.54
N GLN A 26 35.72 16.04 -3.68
CA GLN A 26 36.10 14.67 -3.40
C GLN A 26 35.98 13.92 -4.73
N VAL A 27 37.12 13.57 -5.30
CA VAL A 27 37.19 12.61 -6.41
C VAL A 27 36.38 11.38 -5.99
N PRO A 28 35.42 10.90 -6.81
CA PRO A 28 34.71 9.65 -6.53
C PRO A 28 35.73 8.60 -6.14
N ARG A 29 35.61 8.06 -4.92
CA ARG A 29 36.57 7.07 -4.44
C ARG A 29 36.39 5.84 -5.33
N SER A 30 37.46 5.37 -5.95
CA SER A 30 37.41 4.25 -6.90
C SER A 30 37.02 2.90 -6.27
N LYS A 31 36.89 2.84 -4.94
CA LYS A 31 36.45 1.66 -4.19
C LYS A 31 35.43 2.07 -3.13
N LEU A 32 34.35 1.31 -3.04
CA LEU A 32 33.39 1.34 -1.93
C LEU A 32 34.14 0.85 -0.68
N GLN A 33 34.65 1.79 0.13
CA GLN A 33 35.55 1.46 1.24
C GLN A 33 34.81 1.40 2.58
N THR A 34 33.65 2.04 2.68
CA THR A 34 32.88 2.08 3.92
C THR A 34 31.64 1.19 3.83
N ALA A 35 31.16 0.72 4.98
CA ALA A 35 29.88 0.02 5.05
C ALA A 35 28.73 0.85 4.44
N VAL A 36 28.77 2.18 4.62
CA VAL A 36 27.79 3.10 4.03
C VAL A 36 27.83 3.06 2.51
N ASP A 37 29.03 3.05 1.90
CA ASP A 37 29.18 2.97 0.44
C ASP A 37 28.60 1.67 -0.10
N SER A 38 28.90 0.54 0.55
CA SER A 38 28.40 -0.78 0.16
C SER A 38 26.88 -0.88 0.30
N ILE A 39 26.33 -0.45 1.43
CA ILE A 39 24.88 -0.45 1.68
C ILE A 39 24.17 0.52 0.73
N GLY A 40 24.76 1.68 0.47
CA GLY A 40 24.21 2.69 -0.45
C GLY A 40 24.17 2.19 -1.89
N SER A 41 25.25 1.56 -2.35
CA SER A 41 25.29 0.93 -3.68
C SER A 41 24.26 -0.20 -3.80
N LEU A 42 24.11 -1.01 -2.74
CA LEU A 42 23.11 -2.08 -2.72
C LEU A 42 21.71 -1.50 -2.79
N LEU A 43 21.42 -0.49 -1.96
CA LEU A 43 20.14 0.20 -1.97
C LEU A 43 19.84 0.76 -3.37
N ILE A 44 20.76 1.52 -3.97
CA ILE A 44 20.57 2.08 -5.32
C ILE A 44 20.26 0.97 -6.33
N SER A 45 21.02 -0.13 -6.32
CA SER A 45 20.73 -1.27 -7.20
C SER A 45 19.33 -1.84 -6.99
N LEU A 46 18.83 -1.87 -5.74
CA LEU A 46 17.45 -2.28 -5.46
C LEU A 46 16.43 -1.25 -5.95
N LEU A 47 16.73 0.03 -5.79
CA LEU A 47 15.86 1.12 -6.26
C LEU A 47 15.77 1.14 -7.80
N ASP A 48 16.82 0.74 -8.51
CA ASP A 48 16.79 0.64 -9.96
C ASP A 48 15.97 -0.58 -10.44
N THR A 49 15.84 -1.63 -9.62
CA THR A 49 15.01 -2.81 -9.90
C THR A 49 13.53 -2.67 -9.51
N ARG A 50 13.08 -1.45 -9.14
CA ARG A 50 11.75 -1.13 -8.54
C ARG A 50 10.49 -1.60 -9.28
N GLY A 51 10.60 -2.14 -10.50
CA GLY A 51 9.45 -2.61 -11.25
C GLY A 51 8.83 -3.93 -10.77
N THR A 52 9.48 -4.69 -9.86
CA THR A 52 9.13 -6.12 -9.67
C THR A 52 8.89 -6.57 -8.23
N SER A 53 8.73 -5.65 -7.28
CA SER A 53 9.01 -5.96 -5.87
C SER A 53 7.85 -5.81 -4.88
N THR A 54 7.33 -6.90 -4.27
CA THR A 54 6.23 -6.94 -3.25
C THR A 54 6.41 -6.07 -1.98
N PHE A 55 7.59 -5.52 -1.72
CA PHE A 55 7.87 -4.74 -0.48
C PHE A 55 7.42 -3.26 -0.54
N GLY A 56 6.70 -2.87 -1.59
CA GLY A 56 6.19 -1.51 -1.77
C GLY A 56 7.29 -0.47 -2.03
N THR A 57 6.98 0.55 -2.82
CA THR A 57 7.88 1.67 -3.05
C THR A 57 7.93 2.55 -1.80
N LEU A 58 8.87 2.27 -0.90
CA LEU A 58 9.24 3.19 0.18
C LEU A 58 10.01 4.37 -0.44
N HIS A 59 9.28 5.35 -0.99
CA HIS A 59 9.87 6.50 -1.71
C HIS A 59 10.95 7.22 -0.90
N PHE A 60 10.81 7.28 0.42
CA PHE A 60 11.82 7.92 1.28
C PHE A 60 13.21 7.26 1.22
N LEU A 61 13.32 6.02 0.75
CA LEU A 61 14.59 5.34 0.55
C LEU A 61 15.50 6.06 -0.45
N GLU A 62 14.96 6.86 -1.37
CA GLU A 62 15.77 7.69 -2.28
C GLU A 62 16.66 8.70 -1.53
N PHE A 63 16.24 9.14 -0.35
CA PHE A 63 16.94 10.14 0.46
C PHE A 63 17.90 9.53 1.49
N CYS A 64 17.75 8.23 1.79
CA CYS A 64 18.57 7.52 2.77
C CYS A 64 20.08 7.55 2.49
N PRO A 65 20.59 7.36 1.25
CA PRO A 65 22.03 7.34 0.97
C PRO A 65 22.79 8.56 1.51
N LYS A 66 22.19 9.75 1.44
CA LYS A 66 22.80 11.00 1.92
C LYS A 66 22.86 11.11 3.45
N ARG A 67 22.02 10.35 4.17
CA ARG A 67 21.81 10.44 5.63
C ARG A 67 22.43 9.28 6.41
N MET A 68 22.69 8.14 5.76
CA MET A 68 23.27 6.95 6.40
C MET A 68 24.64 7.17 7.06
N SER A 69 25.46 8.11 6.56
CA SER A 69 26.74 8.44 7.21
C SER A 69 26.57 9.18 8.54
N GLN A 70 25.40 9.77 8.78
CA GLN A 70 25.10 10.60 9.96
C GLN A 70 24.35 9.81 11.04
N SER A 71 23.70 8.71 10.66
CA SER A 71 22.89 7.88 11.54
C SER A 71 23.19 6.40 11.37
N ALA A 72 23.79 5.80 12.42
CA ALA A 72 24.06 4.37 12.47
C ALA A 72 22.76 3.54 12.48
N CYS A 73 21.71 3.98 13.18
CA CYS A 73 20.43 3.25 13.19
C CYS A 73 19.79 3.22 11.80
N LEU A 74 19.77 4.34 11.07
CA LEU A 74 19.24 4.37 9.71
C LEU A 74 20.07 3.47 8.79
N ARG A 75 21.39 3.57 8.83
CA ARG A 75 22.29 2.73 8.04
C ARG A 75 22.04 1.24 8.27
N ASP A 76 21.95 0.82 9.53
CA ASP A 76 21.82 -0.59 9.88
C ASP A 76 20.41 -1.12 9.55
N CYS A 77 19.36 -0.31 9.72
CA CYS A 77 18.00 -0.65 9.27
C CYS A 77 17.88 -0.72 7.73
N VAL A 78 18.55 0.17 6.99
CA VAL A 78 18.64 0.06 5.51
C VAL A 78 19.38 -1.20 5.11
N ALA A 79 20.47 -1.55 5.80
CA ALA A 79 21.20 -2.79 5.54
C ALA A 79 20.31 -4.03 5.75
N LEU A 80 19.52 -4.05 6.82
CA LEU A 80 18.54 -5.09 7.08
C LEU A 80 17.50 -5.17 5.97
N TYR A 81 16.93 -4.03 5.55
CA TYR A 81 15.96 -3.98 4.46
C TYR A 81 16.54 -4.57 3.16
N CYS A 82 17.73 -4.15 2.76
CA CYS A 82 18.38 -4.67 1.56
C CYS A 82 18.70 -6.17 1.68
N HIS A 83 19.14 -6.63 2.86
CA HIS A 83 19.42 -8.03 3.10
C HIS A 83 18.16 -8.89 3.04
N ALA A 84 17.09 -8.44 3.70
CA ALA A 84 15.78 -9.06 3.66
C ALA A 84 15.25 -9.16 2.24
N TRP A 85 15.35 -8.08 1.47
CA TRP A 85 14.97 -8.06 0.07
C TRP A 85 15.67 -9.17 -0.73
N ILE A 86 17.00 -9.23 -0.62
CA ILE A 86 17.79 -10.22 -1.36
C ILE A 86 17.48 -11.65 -0.90
N GLN A 87 17.43 -11.90 0.41
CA GLN A 87 17.20 -13.25 0.91
C GLN A 87 15.76 -13.72 0.68
N CYS A 88 14.77 -12.93 1.07
CA CYS A 88 13.36 -13.33 1.00
C CYS A 88 12.81 -13.20 -0.41
N HIS A 89 13.11 -12.13 -1.14
CA HIS A 89 12.53 -11.90 -2.46
C HIS A 89 13.34 -12.56 -3.57
N HIS A 90 14.65 -12.31 -3.61
CA HIS A 90 15.48 -12.84 -4.71
C HIS A 90 15.79 -14.33 -4.52
N TYR A 91 16.18 -14.74 -3.32
CA TYR A 91 16.54 -16.14 -3.03
C TYR A 91 15.41 -16.97 -2.42
N ARG A 92 14.22 -16.39 -2.20
CA ARG A 92 13.03 -17.09 -1.65
C ARG A 92 13.32 -17.80 -0.31
N GLN A 93 14.24 -17.27 0.49
CA GLN A 93 14.53 -17.80 1.81
C GLN A 93 13.45 -17.43 2.83
N PRO A 94 13.19 -18.29 3.83
CA PRO A 94 12.27 -17.95 4.91
C PRO A 94 12.82 -16.77 5.71
N VAL A 95 11.91 -15.92 6.18
CA VAL A 95 12.25 -14.72 6.95
C VAL A 95 13.01 -15.06 8.25
N SER A 96 12.76 -16.22 8.85
CA SER A 96 13.48 -16.69 10.04
C SER A 96 15.00 -16.63 9.86
N LYS A 97 15.53 -16.97 8.68
CA LYS A 97 16.96 -16.86 8.38
C LYS A 97 17.48 -15.42 8.40
N VAL A 98 16.66 -14.46 8.00
CA VAL A 98 17.00 -13.03 8.05
C VAL A 98 17.04 -12.55 9.50
N LEU A 99 16.09 -13.01 10.32
CA LEU A 99 15.99 -12.66 11.74
C LEU A 99 17.10 -13.27 12.60
N GLU A 100 17.51 -14.50 12.28
CA GLU A 100 18.68 -15.17 12.88
C GLU A 100 20.00 -14.51 12.44
N GLY A 101 19.95 -13.71 11.37
CA GLY A 101 21.10 -13.04 10.78
C GLY A 101 21.66 -11.91 11.66
N LYS A 102 22.98 -11.74 11.59
CA LYS A 102 23.70 -10.65 12.27
C LYS A 102 23.12 -9.26 11.92
N THR A 103 22.69 -9.06 10.68
CA THR A 103 22.15 -7.78 10.19
C THR A 103 20.91 -7.33 10.96
N TYR A 104 20.03 -8.26 11.33
CA TYR A 104 18.87 -7.96 12.16
C TYR A 104 19.28 -7.52 13.57
N GLY A 105 20.18 -8.28 14.21
CA GLY A 105 20.73 -7.93 15.51
C GLY A 105 21.44 -6.57 15.54
N ASP A 106 22.17 -6.21 14.47
CA ASP A 106 22.81 -4.91 14.33
C ASP A 106 21.77 -3.77 14.23
N ALA A 107 20.73 -3.94 13.41
CA ALA A 107 19.65 -2.97 13.28
C ALA A 107 18.92 -2.71 14.61
N ILE A 108 18.52 -3.77 15.33
CA ILE A 108 17.83 -3.66 16.62
C ILE A 108 18.72 -3.00 17.68
N ARG A 109 20.01 -3.38 17.77
CA ARG A 109 20.95 -2.79 18.73
C ARG A 109 21.19 -1.30 18.45
N SER A 110 21.40 -0.93 17.19
CA SER A 110 21.62 0.47 16.81
C SER A 110 20.38 1.34 17.02
N LEU A 111 19.18 0.82 16.73
CA LEU A 111 17.94 1.51 17.02
C LEU A 111 17.74 1.68 18.54
N ARG A 112 17.88 0.62 19.33
CA ARG A 112 17.76 0.69 20.80
C ARG A 112 18.75 1.66 21.42
N LYS A 113 20.01 1.65 20.94
CA LYS A 113 21.03 2.61 21.39
C LYS A 113 20.63 4.05 21.09
N THR A 114 20.01 4.29 19.92
CA THR A 114 19.56 5.63 19.52
C THR A 114 18.34 6.07 20.31
N MET A 115 17.41 5.16 20.60
CA MET A 115 16.22 5.45 21.41
C MET A 115 16.56 5.82 22.85
N ASN A 116 17.66 5.29 23.39
CA ASN A 116 18.15 5.60 24.73
C ASN A 116 19.10 6.80 24.77
N GLY A 117 19.25 7.55 23.68
CA GLY A 117 20.15 8.71 23.62
C GLY A 117 19.49 9.95 23.04
N ASP A 118 20.26 11.02 22.94
CA ASP A 118 19.76 12.37 22.58
C ASP A 118 19.28 12.50 21.12
N LYS A 119 19.47 11.46 20.30
CA LYS A 119 19.15 11.46 18.87
C LYS A 119 17.80 10.82 18.53
N LEU A 120 16.99 10.46 19.53
CA LEU A 120 15.70 9.79 19.34
C LEU A 120 14.75 10.57 18.39
N TYR A 121 14.67 11.88 18.53
CA TYR A 121 13.73 12.73 17.78
C TYR A 121 14.38 13.33 16.54
N THR A 122 14.80 12.47 15.61
CA THR A 122 15.42 12.86 14.33
C THR A 122 14.73 12.17 13.15
N PRO A 123 14.70 12.80 11.95
CA PRO A 123 14.16 12.17 10.74
C PRO A 123 14.80 10.81 10.42
N GLU A 124 16.08 10.63 10.72
CA GLU A 124 16.79 9.37 10.52
C GLU A 124 16.32 8.26 11.46
N THR A 125 16.02 8.60 12.72
CA THR A 125 15.48 7.64 13.68
C THR A 125 14.05 7.26 13.29
N LEU A 126 13.24 8.24 12.88
CA LEU A 126 11.92 7.99 12.31
C LEU A 126 12.01 7.07 11.09
N GLY A 127 12.94 7.32 10.17
CA GLY A 127 13.17 6.48 8.99
C GLY A 127 13.60 5.06 9.33
N ALA A 128 14.43 4.88 10.35
CA ALA A 128 14.81 3.57 10.86
C ALA A 128 13.60 2.81 11.44
N MET A 129 12.75 3.48 12.22
CA MET A 129 11.53 2.89 12.80
C MET A 129 10.53 2.49 11.72
N VAL A 130 10.30 3.36 10.73
CA VAL A 130 9.44 3.07 9.59
C VAL A 130 9.99 1.91 8.77
N LEU A 131 11.30 1.86 8.48
CA LEU A 131 11.87 0.71 7.76
C LEU A 131 11.67 -0.60 8.50
N LEU A 132 11.83 -0.61 9.82
CA LEU A 132 11.65 -1.80 10.62
C LEU A 132 10.18 -2.25 10.61
N GLU A 133 9.24 -1.32 10.81
CA GLU A 133 7.80 -1.60 10.72
C GLU A 133 7.41 -2.15 9.33
N ARG A 134 7.88 -1.51 8.26
CA ARG A 134 7.63 -1.94 6.87
C ARG A 134 8.31 -3.25 6.50
N PHE A 135 9.41 -3.60 7.16
CA PHE A 135 10.05 -4.90 6.98
C PHE A 135 9.19 -6.01 7.60
N MET A 136 8.57 -5.76 8.75
CA MET A 136 7.78 -6.80 9.44
C MET A 136 6.50 -7.17 8.69
N TYR A 137 5.88 -6.20 7.99
CA TYR A 137 4.57 -6.39 7.35
C TYR A 137 4.58 -7.43 6.21
N PRO A 138 5.39 -7.30 5.12
CA PRO A 138 5.46 -8.31 4.05
C PRO A 138 5.94 -9.67 4.53
N CYS A 139 6.72 -9.67 5.62
CA CYS A 139 7.30 -10.86 6.19
C CYS A 139 6.38 -11.62 7.16
N ARG A 140 5.16 -11.10 7.42
CA ARG A 140 4.19 -11.66 8.38
C ARG A 140 4.79 -11.90 9.77
N LEU A 141 5.76 -11.07 10.18
CA LEU A 141 6.48 -11.25 11.45
C LEU A 141 5.73 -10.73 12.67
N SER A 142 4.70 -9.92 12.46
CA SER A 142 3.99 -9.28 13.54
C SER A 142 2.51 -9.55 13.49
N LYS A 143 1.96 -9.82 14.67
CA LYS A 143 0.51 -9.83 14.88
C LYS A 143 -0.03 -8.40 14.69
N PRO A 144 -1.30 -8.23 14.30
CA PRO A 144 -1.91 -6.90 14.18
C PRO A 144 -1.70 -6.02 15.42
N LYS A 145 -1.91 -6.58 16.63
CA LYS A 145 -1.67 -5.89 17.92
C LYS A 145 -0.23 -5.36 18.08
N GLU A 146 0.78 -6.04 17.52
CA GLU A 146 2.17 -5.57 17.56
C GLU A 146 2.42 -4.43 16.58
N LEU A 147 1.81 -4.50 15.39
CA LEU A 147 1.90 -3.44 14.39
C LEU A 147 1.37 -2.11 14.94
N VAL A 148 0.25 -2.15 15.68
CA VAL A 148 -0.31 -0.99 16.38
C VAL A 148 0.74 -0.37 17.33
N ARG A 149 1.46 -1.18 18.11
CA ARG A 149 2.52 -0.69 19.02
C ARG A 149 3.65 0.00 18.27
N HIS A 150 4.08 -0.55 17.13
CA HIS A 150 5.08 0.09 16.27
C HIS A 150 4.58 1.45 15.75
N GLN A 151 3.33 1.51 15.31
CA GLN A 151 2.72 2.75 14.82
C GLN A 151 2.56 3.80 15.92
N LEU A 152 2.22 3.40 17.15
CA LEU A 152 2.19 4.31 18.31
C LEU A 152 3.58 4.88 18.61
N GLY A 153 4.63 4.06 18.52
CA GLY A 153 6.02 4.52 18.66
C GLY A 153 6.41 5.52 17.56
N ILE A 154 6.09 5.21 16.30
CA ILE A 154 6.33 6.08 15.14
C ILE A 154 5.59 7.41 15.32
N ARG A 155 4.31 7.36 15.71
CA ARG A 155 3.49 8.54 15.98
C ARG A 155 4.06 9.41 17.09
N HIS A 156 4.56 8.80 18.16
CA HIS A 156 5.22 9.53 19.25
C HIS A 156 6.44 10.29 18.75
N VAL A 157 7.33 9.62 18.02
CA VAL A 157 8.54 10.25 17.47
C VAL A 157 8.19 11.37 16.50
N MET A 158 7.21 11.16 15.60
CA MET A 158 6.72 12.20 14.69
C MET A 158 6.22 13.45 15.43
N LYS A 159 5.39 13.27 16.48
CA LYS A 159 4.89 14.39 17.28
C LYS A 159 6.02 15.20 17.93
N GLN A 160 7.07 14.53 18.39
CA GLN A 160 8.20 15.17 19.07
C GLN A 160 9.17 15.86 18.09
N ILE A 161 9.34 15.33 16.87
CA ILE A 161 10.09 16.03 15.81
C ILE A 161 9.35 17.32 15.40
N GLY A 162 8.02 17.27 15.34
CA GLY A 162 7.17 18.40 14.94
C GLY A 162 6.67 18.29 13.51
N PRO A 163 6.14 19.38 12.92
CA PRO A 163 5.60 19.37 11.56
C PRO A 163 6.69 19.03 10.52
N PRO A 164 6.33 18.41 9.38
CA PRO A 164 7.28 18.11 8.32
C PRO A 164 8.01 19.37 7.85
N ASN A 165 9.33 19.27 7.77
CA ASN A 165 10.17 20.36 7.30
C ASN A 165 10.19 20.36 5.76
N PRO A 166 9.71 21.42 5.09
CA PRO A 166 9.67 21.46 3.62
C PRO A 166 11.07 21.43 2.98
N ASP A 167 12.12 21.80 3.73
CA ASP A 167 13.51 21.75 3.26
C ASP A 167 14.19 20.39 3.52
N ASP A 168 13.51 19.44 4.17
CA ASP A 168 14.01 18.08 4.42
C ASP A 168 13.09 17.04 3.77
N ASP A 169 13.46 16.65 2.55
CA ASP A 169 12.72 15.66 1.76
C ASP A 169 12.50 14.34 2.51
N LEU A 170 13.51 13.85 3.25
CA LEU A 170 13.39 12.61 4.02
C LEU A 170 12.29 12.76 5.06
N HIS A 171 12.30 13.87 5.81
CA HIS A 171 11.31 14.12 6.85
C HIS A 171 9.89 14.22 6.26
N SER A 172 9.72 14.99 5.19
CA SER A 172 8.44 15.19 4.53
C SER A 172 7.84 13.87 4.00
N TRP A 173 8.65 13.04 3.35
CA TRP A 173 8.20 11.73 2.85
C TRP A 173 7.87 10.74 3.96
N LEU A 174 8.64 10.72 5.05
CA LEU A 174 8.35 9.87 6.20
C LEU A 174 7.03 10.24 6.85
N VAL A 175 6.79 11.53 7.10
CA VAL A 175 5.53 11.99 7.71
C VAL A 175 4.34 11.62 6.83
N ARG A 176 4.41 11.90 5.52
CA ARG A 176 3.33 11.56 4.57
C ARG A 176 3.05 10.05 4.53
N GLY A 177 4.10 9.22 4.41
CA GLY A 177 3.96 7.76 4.37
C GLY A 177 3.43 7.16 5.67
N SER A 178 3.86 7.68 6.82
CA SER A 178 3.40 7.22 8.13
C SER A 178 1.98 7.65 8.46
N VAL A 179 1.56 8.88 8.10
CA VAL A 179 0.16 9.32 8.27
C VAL A 179 -0.80 8.43 7.48
N ASN A 180 -0.46 8.10 6.23
CA ASN A 180 -1.28 7.20 5.43
C ASN A 180 -1.46 5.83 6.12
N THR A 181 -0.41 5.27 6.69
CA THR A 181 -0.50 3.97 7.38
C THR A 181 -1.18 4.03 8.72
N MET A 182 -1.01 5.10 9.50
CA MET A 182 -1.79 5.30 10.71
C MET A 182 -3.29 5.42 10.42
N TYR A 183 -3.66 6.09 9.31
CA TYR A 183 -5.06 6.17 8.88
C TYR A 183 -5.63 4.76 8.59
N TYR A 184 -4.87 3.92 7.88
CA TYR A 184 -5.27 2.53 7.66
C TYR A 184 -5.41 1.77 8.98
N VAL A 185 -4.42 1.82 9.87
CA VAL A 185 -4.47 1.09 11.15
C VAL A 185 -5.63 1.57 12.02
N ALA A 186 -5.85 2.88 12.17
CA ALA A 186 -6.95 3.43 12.95
C ALA A 186 -8.33 3.04 12.39
N LYS A 187 -8.45 2.85 11.07
CA LYS A 187 -9.68 2.37 10.42
C LYS A 187 -9.97 0.90 10.71
N TYR A 188 -8.93 0.10 10.99
CA TYR A 188 -9.04 -1.35 11.17
C TYR A 188 -9.00 -1.81 12.63
N ASP A 189 -8.39 -1.03 13.53
CA ASP A 189 -8.36 -1.33 14.98
C ASP A 189 -9.74 -1.17 15.64
N SER A 190 -10.61 -0.32 15.08
CA SER A 190 -11.95 -0.07 15.62
C SER A 190 -12.97 -1.20 15.41
N SER A 191 -12.61 -2.29 14.70
CA SER A 191 -13.54 -3.40 14.42
C SER A 191 -13.31 -4.66 15.24
N GLU A 192 -12.18 -4.81 15.94
CA GLU A 192 -11.84 -6.08 16.65
C GLU A 192 -12.13 -6.05 18.16
N ASP A 193 -12.55 -4.91 18.74
CA ASP A 193 -12.60 -4.74 20.21
C ASP A 193 -13.98 -4.98 20.86
N SER A 194 -14.90 -5.72 20.22
CA SER A 194 -16.26 -5.91 20.76
C SER A 194 -16.58 -7.27 21.41
N THR A 195 -15.66 -8.24 21.48
CA THR A 195 -16.03 -9.60 21.98
C THR A 195 -15.00 -10.40 22.78
N GLU A 196 -13.87 -9.83 23.25
CA GLU A 196 -13.02 -10.51 24.24
C GLU A 196 -13.38 -10.07 25.67
N LEU A 197 -14.26 -10.84 26.33
CA LEU A 197 -14.50 -10.78 27.78
C LEU A 197 -13.22 -11.20 28.52
N GLU A 198 -12.45 -10.23 29.02
CA GLU A 198 -11.36 -10.47 29.97
C GLU A 198 -11.92 -11.03 31.29
N GLY A 199 -11.85 -12.35 31.44
CA GLY A 199 -12.04 -13.06 32.69
C GLY A 199 -10.71 -13.26 33.42
N ASP A 200 -10.14 -12.20 34.00
CA ASP A 200 -8.94 -12.32 34.83
C ASP A 200 -9.30 -12.54 36.31
N THR A 201 -9.00 -13.74 36.80
CA THR A 201 -8.90 -14.05 38.24
C THR A 201 -7.43 -14.00 38.63
N PRO A 202 -7.02 -13.31 39.70
CA PRO A 202 -5.61 -13.20 40.06
C PRO A 202 -5.16 -14.40 40.90
N THR A 203 -4.16 -15.14 40.43
CA THR A 203 -3.36 -16.01 41.30
C THR A 203 -1.97 -15.41 41.50
N ASN A 204 -1.74 -15.01 42.75
CA ASN A 204 -0.42 -14.76 43.30
C ASN A 204 0.40 -16.05 43.26
N GLU A 205 1.59 -16.01 42.67
CA GLU A 205 2.79 -16.55 43.30
C GLU A 205 4.05 -16.05 42.59
N ALA A 206 4.85 -15.29 43.34
CA ALA A 206 6.16 -14.82 42.93
C ALA A 206 7.19 -15.92 43.19
N THR A 207 7.81 -16.46 42.14
CA THR A 207 9.21 -16.90 42.19
C THR A 207 9.90 -16.56 40.88
N GLY A 208 11.03 -15.86 41.01
CA GLY A 208 11.79 -15.34 39.88
C GLY A 208 12.54 -16.42 39.14
N THR A 209 12.31 -16.49 37.83
CA THR A 209 13.29 -16.77 36.76
C THR A 209 12.59 -16.49 35.45
N SER A 210 13.16 -15.63 34.60
CA SER A 210 12.59 -15.20 33.32
C SER A 210 12.62 -16.34 32.28
N PRO A 211 11.48 -16.87 31.80
CA PRO A 211 11.45 -17.92 30.78
C PRO A 211 10.85 -17.34 29.51
N TYR A 212 11.65 -16.63 28.72
CA TYR A 212 11.24 -16.23 27.36
C TYR A 212 12.44 -16.46 26.47
N TRP A 213 12.58 -17.70 26.01
CA TRP A 213 13.10 -18.21 24.73
C TRP A 213 13.05 -19.74 24.85
N GLY A 214 11.83 -20.27 24.76
CA GLY A 214 11.58 -21.72 24.71
C GLY A 214 11.95 -22.29 23.34
N ASP A 215 12.40 -23.54 23.40
CA ASP A 215 12.90 -24.41 22.34
C ASP A 215 12.18 -24.30 20.99
N GLY A 216 12.97 -24.17 19.92
CA GLY A 216 12.55 -23.98 18.54
C GLY A 216 12.15 -25.28 17.84
N SER A 217 11.30 -26.08 18.47
CA SER A 217 10.75 -27.29 17.86
C SER A 217 9.24 -27.20 17.76
N HIS A 218 8.75 -27.29 16.52
CA HIS A 218 7.35 -27.59 16.15
C HIS A 218 6.36 -26.40 16.18
N TRP A 219 6.40 -25.58 15.12
CA TRP A 219 5.28 -24.73 14.73
C TRP A 219 4.39 -25.51 13.75
N GLU A 220 3.57 -26.44 14.27
CA GLU A 220 2.35 -26.81 13.54
C GLU A 220 1.40 -25.62 13.63
N ILE A 221 1.29 -24.87 12.53
CA ILE A 221 0.16 -23.98 12.31
C ILE A 221 -1.07 -24.89 12.27
N LYS A 222 -1.84 -24.94 13.35
CA LYS A 222 -3.22 -25.40 13.26
C LYS A 222 -3.91 -24.42 12.34
N GLU A 223 -4.27 -24.85 11.13
CA GLU A 223 -5.26 -24.15 10.33
C GLU A 223 -6.54 -24.14 11.18
N GLU A 224 -6.85 -23.00 11.79
CA GLU A 224 -8.11 -22.81 12.50
C GLU A 224 -9.24 -22.99 11.48
N GLU A 225 -10.00 -24.09 11.60
CA GLU A 225 -11.18 -24.40 10.81
C GLU A 225 -12.39 -23.48 11.13
N ASP A 226 -12.15 -22.26 11.62
CA ASP A 226 -13.17 -21.35 12.17
C ASP A 226 -13.64 -20.27 11.17
N ASP A 227 -13.27 -20.41 9.89
CA ASP A 227 -13.72 -19.50 8.81
C ASP A 227 -15.14 -19.83 8.29
N ARG A 228 -15.76 -20.92 8.76
CA ARG A 228 -17.08 -21.37 8.27
C ARG A 228 -18.25 -20.51 8.75
N ASP A 229 -18.19 -19.97 9.97
CA ASP A 229 -19.36 -19.28 10.56
C ASP A 229 -19.57 -17.85 10.00
N TYR A 230 -18.51 -17.18 9.55
CA TYR A 230 -18.62 -15.83 8.97
C TYR A 230 -19.23 -15.78 7.57
N ASP A 231 -19.20 -16.90 6.82
CA ASP A 231 -19.73 -16.92 5.45
C ASP A 231 -21.27 -16.98 5.41
N ASP A 232 -21.91 -17.50 6.46
CA ASP A 232 -23.38 -17.60 6.53
C ASP A 232 -24.04 -16.31 7.01
N GLU A 233 -23.40 -15.54 7.90
CA GLU A 233 -23.93 -14.23 8.31
C GLU A 233 -24.03 -13.27 7.12
N LEU A 234 -23.06 -13.22 6.21
CA LEU A 234 -23.12 -12.29 5.07
C LEU A 234 -24.11 -12.71 3.96
N ALA A 235 -24.53 -13.97 3.92
CA ALA A 235 -25.43 -14.51 2.89
C ALA A 235 -26.93 -14.26 3.16
N THR A 236 -27.29 -14.08 4.43
CA THR A 236 -28.69 -14.08 4.87
C THR A 236 -29.36 -12.70 4.81
N TYR A 237 -28.64 -11.64 4.40
CA TYR A 237 -29.12 -10.25 4.39
C TYR A 237 -29.68 -9.77 3.03
N ASP A 238 -30.12 -10.67 2.14
CA ASP A 238 -30.55 -10.29 0.78
C ASP A 238 -32.07 -10.19 0.56
N ASP A 239 -32.93 -10.71 1.46
CA ASP A 239 -34.35 -10.89 1.10
C ASP A 239 -35.45 -10.28 2.01
N GLU A 240 -35.14 -9.64 3.16
CA GLU A 240 -36.21 -9.32 4.14
C GLU A 240 -36.58 -7.83 4.37
N ASP A 241 -35.94 -6.85 3.74
CA ASP A 241 -36.15 -5.42 4.07
C ASP A 241 -36.81 -4.57 2.95
N ASP A 242 -37.94 -5.03 2.39
CA ASP A 242 -38.82 -4.23 1.51
C ASP A 242 -39.96 -3.53 2.30
N ASP A 243 -39.86 -3.41 3.62
CA ASP A 243 -40.88 -2.68 4.39
C ASP A 243 -40.68 -1.15 4.23
N ASP A 244 -41.46 -0.57 3.30
CA ASP A 244 -41.54 0.81 2.82
C ASP A 244 -41.86 1.89 3.90
N GLY A 245 -41.45 1.67 5.14
CA GLY A 245 -41.46 2.70 6.16
C GLY A 245 -40.53 3.84 5.73
N ALA A 246 -41.05 5.07 5.67
CA ALA A 246 -40.30 6.30 5.38
C ALA A 246 -39.23 6.59 6.46
N ILE A 247 -38.22 5.73 6.51
CA ILE A 247 -36.99 5.93 7.25
C ILE A 247 -36.26 7.09 6.57
N ASP A 248 -35.76 8.00 7.38
CA ASP A 248 -34.93 9.14 7.00
C ASP A 248 -33.85 8.72 5.96
N ASP A 249 -34.02 9.14 4.71
CA ASP A 249 -33.20 8.76 3.53
C ASP A 249 -31.69 8.84 3.82
N VAL A 250 -31.28 9.80 4.66
CA VAL A 250 -29.88 10.00 5.06
C VAL A 250 -29.35 8.84 5.89
N LYS A 251 -30.14 8.34 6.86
CA LYS A 251 -29.72 7.22 7.71
C LYS A 251 -29.61 5.92 6.92
N GLN A 252 -30.52 5.71 5.97
CA GLN A 252 -30.46 4.56 5.07
C GLN A 252 -29.22 4.63 4.18
N GLN A 253 -28.89 5.81 3.63
CA GLN A 253 -27.68 6.03 2.84
C GLN A 253 -26.42 5.72 3.67
N ASP A 254 -26.31 6.24 4.90
CA ASP A 254 -25.17 5.98 5.78
C ASP A 254 -25.03 4.50 6.16
N ALA A 255 -26.16 3.82 6.42
CA ALA A 255 -26.18 2.38 6.70
C ALA A 255 -25.65 1.56 5.50
N LEU A 256 -26.09 1.89 4.28
CA LEU A 256 -25.61 1.27 3.05
C LEU A 256 -24.11 1.52 2.83
N ILE A 257 -23.64 2.75 3.06
CA ILE A 257 -22.21 3.08 2.95
C ILE A 257 -21.39 2.27 3.96
N ASN A 258 -21.84 2.17 5.20
CA ASN A 258 -21.16 1.39 6.23
C ASN A 258 -21.15 -0.11 5.91
N ARG A 259 -22.26 -0.66 5.39
CA ARG A 259 -22.32 -2.04 4.87
C ARG A 259 -21.30 -2.25 3.75
N GLY A 260 -21.23 -1.33 2.79
CA GLY A 260 -20.25 -1.38 1.71
C GLY A 260 -18.80 -1.31 2.22
N ARG A 261 -18.51 -0.48 3.24
CA ARG A 261 -17.19 -0.42 3.89
C ARG A 261 -16.83 -1.74 4.57
N GLY A 262 -17.78 -2.39 5.24
CA GLY A 262 -17.61 -3.70 5.86
C GLY A 262 -17.24 -4.78 4.83
N LEU A 263 -17.99 -4.84 3.72
CA LEU A 263 -17.69 -5.77 2.61
C LEU A 263 -16.30 -5.51 1.99
N VAL A 264 -15.96 -4.25 1.76
CA VAL A 264 -14.63 -3.85 1.27
C VAL A 264 -13.52 -4.35 2.21
N LEU A 265 -13.70 -4.19 3.52
CA LEU A 265 -12.73 -4.65 4.50
C LEU A 265 -12.58 -6.18 4.46
N HIS A 266 -13.70 -6.90 4.43
CA HIS A 266 -13.70 -8.37 4.35
C HIS A 266 -12.97 -8.87 3.10
N ILE A 267 -13.30 -8.29 1.94
CA ILE A 267 -12.65 -8.60 0.67
C ILE A 267 -11.15 -8.26 0.74
N ALA A 268 -10.76 -7.11 1.28
CA ALA A 268 -9.36 -6.71 1.39
C ALA A 268 -8.52 -7.69 2.22
N ILE A 269 -9.05 -8.12 3.37
CA ILE A 269 -8.40 -9.10 4.24
C ILE A 269 -8.27 -10.45 3.52
N ARG A 270 -9.36 -10.97 2.95
CA ARG A 270 -9.34 -12.27 2.25
C ARG A 270 -8.46 -12.25 1.01
N HIS A 271 -8.52 -11.19 0.22
CA HIS A 271 -7.69 -10.95 -0.95
C HIS A 271 -6.20 -11.10 -0.60
N THR A 272 -5.74 -10.35 0.41
CA THR A 272 -4.32 -10.28 0.78
C THR A 272 -3.82 -11.51 1.54
N LYS A 273 -4.63 -12.08 2.44
CA LYS A 273 -4.20 -13.20 3.28
C LYS A 273 -4.40 -14.56 2.60
N ASN A 274 -5.50 -14.73 1.86
CA ASN A 274 -6.00 -16.06 1.47
C ASN A 274 -6.02 -16.25 -0.06
N TRP A 275 -6.62 -15.31 -0.81
CA TRP A 275 -6.87 -15.53 -2.24
C TRP A 275 -5.62 -15.39 -3.10
N LEU A 276 -4.81 -14.34 -2.90
CA LEU A 276 -3.59 -14.15 -3.71
C LEU A 276 -2.62 -15.34 -3.60
N PRO A 277 -2.29 -15.88 -2.41
CA PRO A 277 -1.46 -17.08 -2.29
C PRO A 277 -2.08 -18.29 -3.02
N LYS A 278 -3.38 -18.54 -2.83
CA LYS A 278 -4.09 -19.66 -3.48
C LYS A 278 -4.11 -19.50 -5.01
N ILE A 279 -4.40 -18.32 -5.54
CA ILE A 279 -4.35 -18.04 -6.98
C ILE A 279 -2.94 -18.27 -7.52
N SER A 280 -1.91 -17.85 -6.79
CA SER A 280 -0.51 -18.10 -7.17
C SER A 280 -0.18 -19.59 -7.18
N GLU A 281 -0.65 -20.36 -6.21
CA GLU A 281 -0.48 -21.82 -6.14
C GLU A 281 -1.21 -22.53 -7.30
N LEU A 282 -2.47 -22.16 -7.55
CA LEU A 282 -3.29 -22.69 -8.65
C LEU A 282 -2.63 -22.45 -10.01
N ARG A 283 -1.97 -21.30 -10.20
CA ARG A 283 -1.19 -21.03 -11.44
C ARG A 283 0.02 -21.94 -11.58
N GLN A 284 0.69 -22.28 -10.47
CA GLN A 284 1.87 -23.14 -10.50
C GLN A 284 1.50 -24.60 -10.73
N ASN A 285 0.32 -25.05 -10.26
CA ASN A 285 -0.14 -26.43 -10.37
C ASN A 285 -1.61 -26.54 -10.85
N PRO A 286 -1.95 -26.17 -12.10
CA PRO A 286 -3.33 -26.11 -12.57
C PRO A 286 -4.09 -27.44 -12.52
N SER A 287 -3.39 -28.58 -12.64
CA SER A 287 -3.99 -29.91 -12.79
C SER A 287 -4.39 -30.59 -11.48
N ASN A 288 -3.86 -30.18 -10.32
CA ASN A 288 -4.08 -30.88 -9.05
C ASN A 288 -5.13 -30.23 -8.14
N ALA A 289 -5.78 -29.16 -8.60
CA ALA A 289 -6.50 -28.27 -7.70
C ALA A 289 -7.85 -27.75 -8.26
N GLU A 290 -8.51 -28.54 -9.11
CA GLU A 290 -9.80 -28.15 -9.71
C GLU A 290 -10.87 -27.87 -8.63
N TRP A 291 -10.94 -28.70 -7.59
CA TRP A 291 -11.85 -28.49 -6.46
C TRP A 291 -11.52 -27.22 -5.66
N GLN A 292 -10.23 -26.92 -5.45
CA GLN A 292 -9.79 -25.70 -4.74
C GLN A 292 -10.14 -24.45 -5.54
N LYS A 293 -9.97 -24.50 -6.88
CA LYS A 293 -10.40 -23.45 -7.78
C LYS A 293 -11.91 -23.25 -7.71
N ALA A 294 -12.71 -24.32 -7.82
CA ALA A 294 -14.16 -24.23 -7.80
C ALA A 294 -14.67 -23.60 -6.48
N ALA A 295 -14.15 -24.06 -5.35
CA ALA A 295 -14.47 -23.49 -4.04
C ALA A 295 -14.07 -22.00 -3.95
N LEU A 296 -12.86 -21.65 -4.37
CA LEU A 296 -12.40 -20.26 -4.36
C LEU A 296 -13.21 -19.35 -5.29
N THR A 297 -13.58 -19.86 -6.47
CA THR A 297 -14.40 -19.13 -7.45
C THR A 297 -15.76 -18.82 -6.86
N GLN A 298 -16.43 -19.83 -6.27
CA GLN A 298 -17.73 -19.66 -5.62
C GLN A 298 -17.68 -18.64 -4.47
N THR A 299 -16.64 -18.67 -3.64
CA THR A 299 -16.46 -17.69 -2.55
C THR A 299 -16.31 -16.27 -3.11
N ILE A 300 -15.52 -16.07 -4.17
CA ILE A 300 -15.32 -14.75 -4.77
C ILE A 300 -16.59 -14.26 -5.48
N GLU A 301 -17.31 -15.13 -6.18
CA GLU A 301 -18.60 -14.81 -6.84
C GLU A 301 -19.65 -14.32 -5.83
N LYS A 302 -19.80 -15.02 -4.69
CA LYS A 302 -20.73 -14.63 -3.63
C LYS A 302 -20.44 -13.22 -3.11
N LEU A 303 -19.17 -12.89 -2.87
CA LEU A 303 -18.76 -11.57 -2.39
C LEU A 303 -18.83 -10.50 -3.47
N GLU A 304 -18.53 -10.85 -4.72
CA GLU A 304 -18.69 -9.96 -5.87
C GLU A 304 -20.14 -9.54 -6.06
N MET A 305 -21.07 -10.50 -5.98
CA MET A 305 -22.51 -10.24 -6.09
C MET A 305 -23.01 -9.35 -4.94
N ALA A 306 -22.65 -9.70 -3.69
CA ALA A 306 -23.03 -8.91 -2.53
C ALA A 306 -22.49 -7.46 -2.61
N LEU A 307 -21.23 -7.27 -2.99
CA LEU A 307 -20.65 -5.94 -3.16
C LEU A 307 -21.29 -5.18 -4.31
N GLY A 308 -21.55 -5.83 -5.45
CA GLY A 308 -22.22 -5.23 -6.59
C GLY A 308 -23.64 -4.73 -6.25
N ASN A 309 -24.40 -5.54 -5.50
CA ASN A 309 -25.74 -5.17 -5.03
C ASN A 309 -25.70 -3.95 -4.10
N VAL A 310 -24.84 -3.97 -3.08
CA VAL A 310 -24.67 -2.85 -2.15
C VAL A 310 -24.20 -1.60 -2.88
N LEU A 311 -23.22 -1.71 -3.77
CA LEU A 311 -22.70 -0.59 -4.54
C LEU A 311 -23.77 0.06 -5.42
N ASN A 312 -24.61 -0.73 -6.08
CA ASN A 312 -25.71 -0.21 -6.89
C ASN A 312 -26.75 0.52 -6.03
N LYS A 313 -27.11 -0.03 -4.87
CA LYS A 313 -28.01 0.62 -3.90
C LYS A 313 -27.42 1.95 -3.40
N VAL A 314 -26.15 1.95 -2.95
CA VAL A 314 -25.47 3.17 -2.49
C VAL A 314 -25.42 4.22 -3.59
N TRP A 315 -25.01 3.86 -4.80
CA TRP A 315 -24.85 4.80 -5.90
C TRP A 315 -26.17 5.44 -6.32
N ASN A 316 -27.23 4.64 -6.46
CA ASN A 316 -28.55 5.15 -6.83
C ASN A 316 -29.13 6.05 -5.72
N SER A 317 -28.97 5.65 -4.45
CA SER A 317 -29.35 6.48 -3.29
C SER A 317 -28.60 7.82 -3.30
N CYS A 318 -27.28 7.80 -3.54
CA CYS A 318 -26.48 9.02 -3.58
C CYS A 318 -26.81 9.92 -4.78
N LEU A 319 -27.18 9.36 -5.93
CA LEU A 319 -27.69 10.12 -7.07
C LEU A 319 -29.05 10.77 -6.72
N ALA A 320 -29.97 10.01 -6.14
CA ALA A 320 -31.29 10.49 -5.76
C ALA A 320 -31.23 11.62 -4.72
N SER A 321 -30.31 11.53 -3.75
CA SER A 321 -30.09 12.56 -2.73
C SER A 321 -29.26 13.75 -3.23
N GLY A 322 -28.71 13.70 -4.44
CA GLY A 322 -27.80 14.73 -4.97
C GLY A 322 -26.40 14.72 -4.34
N SER A 323 -26.06 13.70 -3.55
CA SER A 323 -24.72 13.49 -3.00
C SER A 323 -23.68 13.15 -4.08
N ILE A 324 -24.14 12.53 -5.17
CA ILE A 324 -23.43 12.33 -6.44
C ILE A 324 -24.14 13.17 -7.50
N ILE A 325 -23.37 13.95 -8.27
CA ILE A 325 -23.88 14.75 -9.37
C ILE A 325 -23.25 14.24 -10.67
N GLU A 326 -24.05 13.59 -11.50
CA GLU A 326 -23.64 13.20 -12.86
C GLU A 326 -23.94 14.34 -13.84
N SER A 327 -22.94 14.76 -14.62
CA SER A 327 -23.08 15.84 -15.59
C SER A 327 -22.44 15.49 -16.93
N LEU A 328 -22.94 16.11 -18.01
CA LEU A 328 -22.36 15.97 -19.34
C LEU A 328 -21.01 16.70 -19.39
N ASP A 329 -19.99 16.01 -19.87
CA ASP A 329 -18.67 16.58 -20.10
C ASP A 329 -18.16 16.14 -21.48
N PRO A 330 -18.45 16.91 -22.53
CA PRO A 330 -18.02 16.59 -23.89
C PRO A 330 -16.49 16.60 -24.06
N SER A 331 -15.75 17.18 -23.11
CA SER A 331 -14.27 17.22 -23.17
C SER A 331 -13.63 15.95 -22.61
N PHE A 332 -14.33 15.23 -21.75
CA PHE A 332 -13.91 13.93 -21.25
C PHE A 332 -14.36 12.81 -22.19
N PHE A 333 -13.51 11.81 -22.44
CA PHE A 333 -13.77 10.81 -23.49
C PHE A 333 -15.00 9.92 -23.23
N LEU A 334 -15.45 9.79 -21.98
CA LEU A 334 -16.72 9.12 -21.64
C LEU A 334 -17.96 10.01 -21.84
N GLY A 335 -17.79 11.27 -22.22
CA GLY A 335 -18.86 12.25 -22.46
C GLY A 335 -19.60 12.72 -21.20
N ARG A 336 -19.22 12.20 -20.03
CA ARG A 336 -19.84 12.44 -18.73
C ARG A 336 -18.82 12.43 -17.62
N ARG A 337 -19.13 13.09 -16.51
CA ARG A 337 -18.34 13.05 -15.28
C ARG A 337 -19.23 12.93 -14.06
N VAL A 338 -18.62 12.54 -12.96
CA VAL A 338 -19.26 12.48 -11.65
C VAL A 338 -18.54 13.42 -10.70
N ASP A 339 -19.30 14.31 -10.07
CA ASP A 339 -18.86 15.18 -8.98
C ASP A 339 -19.46 14.69 -7.65
N PHE A 340 -18.75 14.89 -6.54
CA PHE A 340 -19.19 14.47 -5.21
C PHE A 340 -19.33 15.66 -4.27
N VAL A 341 -20.40 15.66 -3.46
CA VAL A 341 -20.62 16.69 -2.42
C VAL A 341 -19.58 16.59 -1.29
N SER A 342 -19.00 15.41 -1.08
CA SER A 342 -18.00 15.16 -0.03
C SER A 342 -16.85 14.29 -0.52
N SER A 343 -15.63 14.69 -0.21
CA SER A 343 -14.40 13.92 -0.48
C SER A 343 -14.44 12.57 0.24
N LYS A 344 -15.06 12.50 1.43
CA LYS A 344 -15.17 11.23 2.15
C LYS A 344 -16.07 10.24 1.41
N LEU A 345 -17.20 10.70 0.88
CA LEU A 345 -18.08 9.88 0.06
C LEU A 345 -17.38 9.38 -1.21
N ALA A 346 -16.66 10.27 -1.90
CA ALA A 346 -15.85 9.91 -3.07
C ALA A 346 -14.85 8.79 -2.73
N GLU A 347 -14.15 8.92 -1.60
CA GLU A 347 -13.20 7.92 -1.13
C GLU A 347 -13.85 6.56 -0.88
N ASP A 348 -14.99 6.52 -0.18
CA ASP A 348 -15.65 5.26 0.15
C ASP A 348 -16.21 4.56 -1.09
N LEU A 349 -16.84 5.32 -1.99
CA LEU A 349 -17.37 4.78 -3.25
C LEU A 349 -16.27 4.28 -4.18
N LEU A 350 -15.17 5.04 -4.33
CA LEU A 350 -14.03 4.59 -5.11
C LEU A 350 -13.38 3.34 -4.52
N SER A 351 -13.34 3.20 -3.19
CA SER A 351 -12.91 1.96 -2.55
C SER A 351 -13.84 0.80 -2.90
N MET A 352 -15.17 0.96 -2.79
CA MET A 352 -16.12 -0.10 -3.16
C MET A 352 -15.98 -0.50 -4.62
N LEU A 353 -15.92 0.47 -5.52
CA LEU A 353 -15.72 0.27 -6.96
C LEU A 353 -14.41 -0.46 -7.28
N LEU A 354 -13.29 -0.07 -6.65
CA LEU A 354 -12.00 -0.75 -6.81
C LEU A 354 -12.11 -2.22 -6.41
N TYR A 355 -12.63 -2.52 -5.22
CA TYR A 355 -12.70 -3.90 -4.76
C TYR A 355 -13.68 -4.72 -5.59
N HIS A 356 -14.75 -4.11 -6.10
CA HIS A 356 -15.65 -4.75 -7.06
C HIS A 356 -14.95 -5.08 -8.38
N ALA A 357 -14.17 -4.14 -8.92
CA ALA A 357 -13.35 -4.37 -10.10
C ALA A 357 -12.32 -5.49 -9.85
N MET A 358 -11.68 -5.50 -8.68
CA MET A 358 -10.69 -6.51 -8.31
C MET A 358 -11.29 -7.91 -8.18
N THR A 359 -12.48 -8.07 -7.58
CA THR A 359 -13.12 -9.39 -7.47
C THR A 359 -13.51 -9.94 -8.84
N VAL A 360 -14.13 -9.13 -9.71
CA VAL A 360 -14.45 -9.54 -11.09
C VAL A 360 -13.16 -9.89 -11.86
N ARG A 361 -12.10 -9.08 -11.70
CA ARG A 361 -10.81 -9.35 -12.32
C ARG A 361 -10.22 -10.68 -11.88
N MET A 362 -10.31 -11.01 -10.59
CA MET A 362 -9.86 -12.28 -10.01
C MET A 362 -10.64 -13.48 -10.55
N LEU A 363 -11.95 -13.34 -10.75
CA LEU A 363 -12.76 -14.39 -11.38
C LEU A 363 -12.26 -14.64 -12.82
N GLY A 364 -11.96 -13.57 -13.57
CA GLY A 364 -11.33 -13.70 -14.89
C GLY A 364 -9.99 -14.45 -14.83
N VAL A 365 -9.12 -14.11 -13.87
CA VAL A 365 -7.87 -14.84 -13.63
C VAL A 365 -8.11 -16.34 -13.40
N LEU A 366 -9.08 -16.68 -12.55
CA LEU A 366 -9.38 -18.07 -12.22
C LEU A 366 -9.90 -18.83 -13.44
N GLY A 367 -10.71 -18.20 -14.29
CA GLY A 367 -11.13 -18.73 -15.59
C GLY A 367 -9.94 -19.05 -16.50
N ASP A 368 -9.02 -18.10 -16.64
CA ASP A 368 -7.84 -18.19 -17.53
C ASP A 368 -6.87 -19.32 -17.16
N ILE A 369 -6.74 -19.70 -15.88
CA ILE A 369 -5.80 -20.75 -15.43
C ILE A 369 -6.02 -22.09 -16.15
N HIS A 370 -7.24 -22.36 -16.63
CA HIS A 370 -7.59 -23.57 -17.39
C HIS A 370 -7.88 -23.31 -18.86
N GLY A 371 -7.57 -22.11 -19.37
CA GLY A 371 -7.86 -21.71 -20.75
C GLY A 371 -9.33 -21.42 -21.03
N ASN A 372 -10.16 -21.26 -19.99
CA ASN A 372 -11.58 -20.94 -20.10
C ASN A 372 -11.82 -19.47 -19.78
N ALA A 373 -11.21 -18.58 -20.57
CA ALA A 373 -11.40 -17.14 -20.43
C ALA A 373 -12.87 -16.79 -20.72
N ASP A 374 -13.56 -16.25 -19.71
CA ASP A 374 -14.95 -15.81 -19.87
C ASP A 374 -14.98 -14.33 -20.32
N GLU A 375 -15.27 -14.12 -21.61
CA GLU A 375 -15.40 -12.78 -22.19
C GLU A 375 -16.45 -11.92 -21.47
N SER A 376 -17.47 -12.54 -20.86
CA SER A 376 -18.50 -11.82 -20.11
C SER A 376 -17.93 -11.18 -18.84
N LEU A 377 -16.99 -11.84 -18.16
CA LEU A 377 -16.30 -11.29 -16.99
C LEU A 377 -15.37 -10.14 -17.38
N LEU A 378 -14.69 -10.23 -18.53
CA LEU A 378 -13.86 -9.13 -19.03
C LEU A 378 -14.72 -7.90 -19.39
N SER A 379 -15.85 -8.12 -20.05
CA SER A 379 -16.82 -7.06 -20.36
C SER A 379 -17.38 -6.42 -19.09
N LYS A 380 -17.77 -7.22 -18.10
CA LYS A 380 -18.23 -6.77 -16.78
C LYS A 380 -17.15 -5.96 -16.06
N TYR A 381 -15.90 -6.44 -16.06
CA TYR A 381 -14.75 -5.73 -15.50
C TYR A 381 -14.54 -4.36 -16.16
N LYS A 382 -14.56 -4.30 -17.51
CA LYS A 382 -14.41 -3.03 -18.24
C LYS A 382 -15.56 -2.06 -17.93
N CYS A 383 -16.79 -2.54 -17.80
CA CYS A 383 -17.94 -1.74 -17.40
C CYS A 383 -17.74 -1.10 -16.01
N ILE A 384 -17.27 -1.87 -15.03
CA ILE A 384 -16.96 -1.36 -13.69
C ILE A 384 -15.83 -0.33 -13.78
N CYS A 385 -14.77 -0.60 -14.56
CA CYS A 385 -13.67 0.34 -14.76
C CYS A 385 -14.14 1.67 -15.37
N HIS A 386 -14.99 1.64 -16.39
CA HIS A 386 -15.57 2.86 -16.96
C HIS A 386 -16.33 3.69 -15.90
N ARG A 387 -17.05 3.02 -14.99
CA ARG A 387 -17.74 3.69 -13.88
C ARG A 387 -16.75 4.33 -12.90
N CYS A 388 -15.63 3.66 -12.59
CA CYS A 388 -14.52 4.25 -11.84
C CYS A 388 -13.95 5.48 -12.56
N TRP A 389 -13.86 5.42 -13.89
CA TRP A 389 -13.21 6.45 -14.69
C TRP A 389 -14.00 7.76 -14.75
N LEU A 390 -15.32 7.72 -14.55
CA LEU A 390 -16.16 8.92 -14.43
C LEU A 390 -15.71 9.86 -13.29
N CYS A 391 -14.94 9.35 -12.33
CA CYS A 391 -14.43 10.13 -11.20
C CYS A 391 -13.14 10.91 -11.52
N PHE A 392 -12.44 10.63 -12.62
CA PHE A 392 -11.17 11.29 -12.94
C PHE A 392 -11.27 12.82 -13.08
N PRO A 393 -12.32 13.38 -13.73
CA PRO A 393 -12.50 14.83 -13.76
C PRO A 393 -12.62 15.44 -12.35
N TYR A 394 -13.33 14.79 -11.43
CA TYR A 394 -13.41 15.24 -10.03
C TYR A 394 -12.04 15.25 -9.34
N LEU A 395 -11.17 14.26 -9.63
CA LEU A 395 -9.80 14.23 -9.13
C LEU A 395 -8.96 15.45 -9.57
N CYS A 396 -9.33 16.15 -10.63
CA CYS A 396 -8.65 17.38 -11.06
C CYS A 396 -9.10 18.62 -10.25
N THR A 397 -10.15 18.50 -9.44
CA THR A 397 -10.73 19.61 -8.66
C THR A 397 -10.30 19.62 -7.18
N VAL A 398 -9.69 18.53 -6.73
CA VAL A 398 -9.28 18.30 -5.33
C VAL A 398 -7.79 18.60 -5.14
N ASP A 399 -7.34 18.72 -3.89
CA ASP A 399 -5.93 18.96 -3.59
C ASP A 399 -5.04 17.76 -3.96
N ALA A 400 -3.74 18.03 -4.20
CA ALA A 400 -2.78 17.03 -4.67
C ALA A 400 -2.61 15.82 -3.72
N VAL A 401 -2.83 16.00 -2.40
CA VAL A 401 -2.72 14.90 -1.44
C VAL A 401 -3.91 13.95 -1.59
N PHE A 402 -5.12 14.51 -1.67
CA PHE A 402 -6.34 13.75 -1.89
C PHE A 402 -6.36 13.10 -3.28
N GLN A 403 -5.93 13.84 -4.32
CA GLN A 403 -5.76 13.34 -5.68
C GLN A 403 -4.86 12.11 -5.73
N ALA A 404 -3.68 12.15 -5.10
CA ALA A 404 -2.77 11.02 -5.04
C ALA A 404 -3.38 9.79 -4.34
N SER A 405 -4.11 10.01 -3.23
CA SER A 405 -4.80 8.94 -2.49
C SER A 405 -5.89 8.27 -3.34
N MET A 406 -6.70 9.06 -4.06
CA MET A 406 -7.76 8.52 -4.92
C MET A 406 -7.22 7.87 -6.18
N PHE A 407 -6.19 8.46 -6.80
CA PHE A 407 -5.58 7.92 -8.00
C PHE A 407 -5.02 6.51 -7.77
N ASN A 408 -4.39 6.27 -6.61
CA ASN A 408 -3.93 4.92 -6.24
C ASN A 408 -5.06 3.89 -6.23
N LYS A 409 -6.30 4.31 -5.90
CA LYS A 409 -7.48 3.43 -5.95
C LYS A 409 -7.99 3.21 -7.37
N LEU A 410 -7.78 4.16 -8.27
CA LEU A 410 -8.17 4.07 -9.67
C LEU A 410 -7.13 3.34 -10.54
N LEU A 411 -5.88 3.29 -10.10
CA LEU A 411 -4.77 2.79 -10.89
C LEU A 411 -4.99 1.38 -11.46
N VAL A 412 -5.50 0.46 -10.63
CA VAL A 412 -5.78 -0.91 -11.06
C VAL A 412 -6.89 -0.96 -12.13
N THR A 413 -7.81 0.00 -12.11
CA THR A 413 -8.92 0.08 -13.07
C THR A 413 -8.48 0.56 -14.44
N LEU A 414 -7.23 1.02 -14.61
CA LEU A 414 -6.67 1.43 -15.90
C LEU A 414 -6.10 0.24 -16.70
N GLU A 415 -6.05 -0.97 -16.13
CA GLU A 415 -5.58 -2.17 -16.84
C GLU A 415 -6.27 -2.44 -18.19
N PRO A 416 -7.61 -2.33 -18.33
CA PRO A 416 -8.28 -2.61 -19.60
C PRO A 416 -8.34 -1.38 -20.53
N ALA A 417 -7.65 -0.28 -20.18
CA ALA A 417 -7.65 0.92 -20.99
C ALA A 417 -6.79 0.74 -22.25
N THR A 418 -7.34 1.18 -23.38
CA THR A 418 -6.61 1.31 -24.64
C THR A 418 -5.58 2.45 -24.55
N LEU A 419 -4.62 2.46 -25.47
CA LEU A 419 -3.65 3.57 -25.54
C LEU A 419 -4.32 4.93 -25.76
N GLU A 420 -5.42 4.97 -26.51
CA GLU A 420 -6.19 6.20 -26.71
C GLU A 420 -6.83 6.68 -25.40
N GLU A 421 -7.51 5.80 -24.66
CA GLU A 421 -8.08 6.10 -23.35
C GLU A 421 -7.00 6.54 -22.34
N LEU A 422 -5.83 5.88 -22.32
CA LEU A 422 -4.67 6.30 -21.52
C LEU A 422 -4.11 7.68 -21.91
N GLY A 423 -4.14 8.01 -23.20
CA GLY A 423 -3.80 9.35 -23.69
C GLY A 423 -4.74 10.43 -23.14
N HIS A 424 -6.04 10.13 -23.09
CA HIS A 424 -7.01 11.02 -22.44
C HIS A 424 -6.77 11.18 -20.95
N PHE A 425 -6.41 10.11 -20.23
CA PHE A 425 -6.06 10.22 -18.82
C PHE A 425 -4.83 11.11 -18.61
N LEU A 426 -3.76 10.92 -19.37
CA LEU A 426 -2.56 11.75 -19.27
C LEU A 426 -2.77 13.23 -19.60
N ALA A 427 -3.77 13.53 -20.43
CA ALA A 427 -4.12 14.90 -20.78
C ALA A 427 -4.87 15.64 -19.66
N LEU A 428 -5.30 14.94 -18.60
CA LEU A 428 -5.92 15.57 -17.44
C LEU A 428 -4.90 16.42 -16.66
N ASP A 429 -5.38 17.54 -16.14
CA ASP A 429 -4.59 18.45 -15.30
C ASP A 429 -4.43 17.89 -13.89
N MET A 430 -3.64 16.82 -13.77
CA MET A 430 -3.31 16.17 -12.52
C MET A 430 -1.87 16.46 -12.09
N ASP A 431 -1.64 16.51 -10.77
CA ASP A 431 -0.30 16.48 -10.19
C ASP A 431 0.23 15.03 -10.23
N TRP A 432 0.65 14.62 -11.43
CA TRP A 432 1.21 13.31 -11.72
C TRP A 432 2.39 12.95 -10.80
N VAL A 433 3.18 13.96 -10.39
CA VAL A 433 4.31 13.76 -9.49
C VAL A 433 3.81 13.33 -8.11
N SER A 434 2.79 13.99 -7.57
CA SER A 434 2.14 13.57 -6.32
C SER A 434 1.49 12.19 -6.41
N CYS A 435 1.00 11.81 -7.58
CA CYS A 435 0.47 10.48 -7.89
C CYS A 435 1.56 9.39 -8.07
N GLY A 436 2.84 9.75 -7.95
CA GLY A 436 3.96 8.81 -8.08
C GLY A 436 4.38 8.52 -9.52
N VAL A 437 3.80 9.21 -10.50
CA VAL A 437 4.13 9.09 -11.92
C VAL A 437 5.24 10.10 -12.23
N LYS A 438 6.46 9.60 -12.46
CA LYS A 438 7.62 10.43 -12.81
C LYS A 438 7.52 10.85 -14.28
N ASP A 439 6.95 12.02 -14.52
CA ASP A 439 6.97 12.73 -15.82
C ASP A 439 6.51 11.81 -16.97
N PRO A 440 5.19 11.53 -17.08
CA PRO A 440 4.66 10.67 -18.14
C PRO A 440 4.72 11.38 -19.49
N LYS A 441 5.92 11.45 -20.09
CA LYS A 441 6.16 12.18 -21.34
C LYS A 441 5.45 11.58 -22.54
N ASP A 442 5.09 10.30 -22.46
CA ASP A 442 4.41 9.58 -23.52
C ASP A 442 3.48 8.50 -22.97
N VAL A 443 2.43 8.24 -23.74
CA VAL A 443 1.38 7.27 -23.43
C VAL A 443 1.93 5.85 -23.25
N LYS A 444 2.99 5.46 -23.98
CA LYS A 444 3.56 4.11 -23.86
C LYS A 444 4.28 3.92 -22.53
N SER A 445 5.07 4.91 -22.12
CA SER A 445 5.71 4.90 -20.79
C SER A 445 4.67 4.81 -19.68
N PHE A 446 3.57 5.53 -19.80
CA PHE A 446 2.46 5.45 -18.84
C PHE A 446 1.76 4.11 -18.86
N PHE A 447 1.49 3.55 -20.04
CA PHE A 447 0.95 2.19 -20.20
C PHE A 447 1.83 1.15 -19.48
N PHE A 448 3.14 1.14 -19.72
CA PHE A 448 4.05 0.22 -19.06
C PHE A 448 4.09 0.42 -17.53
N TRP A 449 4.00 1.67 -17.08
CA TRP A 449 3.92 1.99 -15.66
C TRP A 449 2.62 1.46 -15.03
N VAL A 450 1.46 1.71 -15.64
CA VAL A 450 0.15 1.20 -15.21
C VAL A 450 0.18 -0.32 -15.14
N HIS A 451 0.60 -1.00 -16.21
CA HIS A 451 0.67 -2.46 -16.24
C HIS A 451 1.67 -3.02 -15.23
N GLY A 452 2.83 -2.37 -15.03
CA GLY A 452 3.77 -2.77 -13.99
C GLY A 452 3.16 -2.70 -12.59
N MET A 453 2.38 -1.66 -12.30
CA MET A 453 1.67 -1.51 -11.03
C MET A 453 0.53 -2.53 -10.89
N VAL A 454 -0.25 -2.77 -11.95
CA VAL A 454 -1.29 -3.81 -11.96
C VAL A 454 -0.69 -5.19 -11.74
N THR A 455 0.40 -5.53 -12.43
CA THR A 455 1.18 -6.76 -12.24
C THR A 455 1.63 -6.90 -10.79
N PHE A 456 2.10 -5.82 -10.17
CA PHE A 456 2.48 -5.81 -8.77
C PHE A 456 1.30 -6.11 -7.84
N PHE A 457 0.13 -5.51 -8.06
CA PHE A 457 -1.05 -5.71 -7.20
C PHE A 457 -1.75 -7.06 -7.40
N THR A 458 -1.74 -7.58 -8.63
CA THR A 458 -2.47 -8.80 -9.02
C THR A 458 -1.58 -10.05 -9.12
N GLY A 459 -0.25 -9.86 -9.06
CA GLY A 459 0.74 -10.89 -9.32
C GLY A 459 0.71 -11.43 -10.75
N GLN A 460 0.06 -10.76 -11.71
CA GLN A 460 0.01 -11.20 -13.11
C GLN A 460 1.16 -10.66 -13.94
N SER A 461 2.06 -11.53 -14.40
CA SER A 461 3.16 -11.18 -15.31
C SER A 461 2.73 -11.07 -16.78
N ASN A 462 1.48 -11.39 -17.12
CA ASN A 462 1.01 -11.41 -18.50
C ASN A 462 0.66 -9.98 -18.93
N CYS A 463 1.68 -9.19 -19.24
CA CYS A 463 1.49 -8.07 -20.15
C CYS A 463 0.98 -8.68 -21.46
N PRO A 464 -0.18 -8.27 -22.00
CA PRO A 464 -0.60 -8.74 -23.32
C PRO A 464 0.45 -8.22 -24.30
N THR A 465 1.38 -9.08 -24.72
CA THR A 465 2.41 -8.76 -25.72
C THR A 465 1.83 -8.65 -27.14
N GLY A 466 0.51 -8.46 -27.26
CA GLY A 466 -0.21 -8.26 -28.51
C GLY A 466 -0.34 -6.79 -28.93
N TYR A 467 0.50 -5.91 -28.40
CA TYR A 467 0.64 -4.52 -28.83
C TYR A 467 1.84 -4.33 -29.76
#